data_AF-A0A1B6FT11-F1
#
_entry.id   AF-A0A1B6FT11-F1
#
_cell.length_a   1.000
_cell.length_b   1.000
_cell.length_c   1.000
_cell.angle_alpha   90.00
_cell.angle_beta   90.00
_cell.angle_gamma   90.00
#
_symmetry.space_group_name_H-M   'P 1'
#
loop_
_entity.id
_entity.type
_entity.pdbx_description
1 polymer ?
#
loop_
_entity_poly.entity_id
_entity_poly.type
_entity_poly.pdbx_seq_one_letter_code
_entity_poly.pdbx_strand_id
1 'polypeptide(L)'
;VSKLIEKFLLFSLLENVRENQLLTDKQHGFIAGKSTTTAIVDLVEYLIDNLEIGNTITSLYLDLSKAFDCLGHDLILTKLKNLGIQQTPLSYCKLSRRTITN
;
A
#
# COMPACT_ATOMS: atom_id res chain seq x y z
N VAL A 1 -10.06 -15.35 16.45
CA VAL A 1 -10.85 -15.25 15.20
C VAL A 1 -10.48 -14.01 14.37
N SER A 2 -10.45 -12.79 14.94
CA SER A 2 -10.14 -11.55 14.18
C SER A 2 -8.82 -11.56 13.39
N LYS A 3 -7.69 -11.93 14.02
CA LYS A 3 -6.36 -11.94 13.37
C LYS A 3 -6.24 -12.92 12.20
N LEU A 4 -7.01 -14.02 12.22
CA LEU A 4 -7.02 -15.00 11.14
C LEU A 4 -7.74 -14.44 9.91
N ILE A 5 -8.89 -13.79 10.12
CA ILE A 5 -9.66 -13.12 9.06
C ILE A 5 -8.84 -11.97 8.47
N GLU A 6 -8.19 -11.17 9.31
CA GLU A 6 -7.31 -10.08 8.87
C GLU A 6 -6.16 -10.59 8.01
N LYS A 7 -5.49 -11.67 8.43
CA LYS A 7 -4.41 -12.29 7.66
C LYS A 7 -4.90 -12.84 6.33
N PHE A 8 -6.06 -13.48 6.31
CA PHE A 8 -6.69 -13.98 5.08
C PHE A 8 -7.05 -12.82 4.13
N LEU A 9 -7.66 -11.76 4.65
CA LEU A 9 -8.00 -10.56 3.88
C LEU A 9 -6.76 -9.90 3.29
N LEU A 10 -5.71 -9.73 4.09
CA LEU A 10 -4.43 -9.18 3.63
C LEU A 10 -3.84 -10.03 2.50
N PHE A 11 -3.85 -11.35 2.65
CA PHE A 11 -3.37 -12.26 1.61
C PHE A 11 -4.17 -12.09 0.31
N SER A 12 -5.49 -12.16 0.36
CA SER A 12 -6.33 -11.98 -0.83
C SER A 12 -6.17 -10.61 -1.49
N LEU A 13 -6.00 -9.54 -0.71
CA LEU A 13 -5.75 -8.19 -1.23
C LEU A 13 -4.39 -8.11 -1.93
N LEU A 14 -3.34 -8.65 -1.32
CA LEU A 14 -1.98 -8.61 -1.89
C LEU A 14 -1.88 -9.42 -3.19
N GLU A 15 -2.52 -10.60 -3.26
CA GLU A 15 -2.58 -11.37 -4.50
C GLU A 15 -3.28 -10.58 -5.61
N ASN A 16 -4.46 -10.04 -5.33
CA ASN A 16 -5.21 -9.29 -6.33
C ASN A 16 -4.49 -8.01 -6.79
N VAL A 17 -3.80 -7.33 -5.87
CA VAL A 17 -2.97 -6.16 -6.16
C VAL A 17 -1.77 -6.53 -7.03
N ARG A 18 -1.17 -7.71 -6.80
CA ARG A 18 -0.04 -8.22 -7.60
C ARG A 18 -0.49 -8.66 -8.99
N GLU A 19 -1.55 -9.45 -9.09
CA GLU A 19 -2.08 -9.96 -10.37
C GLU A 19 -2.48 -8.83 -11.32
N ASN A 20 -3.09 -7.77 -10.79
CA ASN A 20 -3.51 -6.60 -11.56
C ASN A 20 -2.43 -5.51 -11.66
N GLN A 21 -1.21 -5.75 -11.16
CA GLN A 21 -0.09 -4.79 -11.22
C GLN A 21 -0.44 -3.39 -10.71
N LEU A 22 -1.21 -3.31 -9.61
CA LEU A 22 -1.75 -2.05 -9.10
C LEU A 22 -0.74 -1.22 -8.30
N LEU A 23 0.46 -1.76 -8.04
CA LEU A 23 1.53 -1.08 -7.33
C LEU A 23 2.68 -0.76 -8.26
N THR A 24 3.29 0.40 -8.03
CA THR A 24 4.56 0.75 -8.67
C THR A 24 5.70 -0.10 -8.10
N ASP A 25 6.69 -0.39 -8.93
CA ASP A 25 7.94 -1.03 -8.51
C ASP A 25 8.73 -0.19 -7.50
N LYS A 26 8.43 1.11 -7.38
CA LYS A 26 9.01 1.99 -6.36
C LYS A 26 8.26 1.95 -5.02
N GLN A 27 7.26 1.08 -4.87
CA GLN A 27 6.64 0.81 -3.57
C GLN A 27 7.49 -0.20 -2.79
N HIS A 28 8.06 0.23 -1.67
CA HIS A 28 8.85 -0.64 -0.78
C HIS A 28 8.12 -0.96 0.54
N GLY A 29 7.23 -0.07 1.00
CA GLY A 29 6.49 -0.28 2.24
C GLY A 29 5.44 -1.38 2.10
N PHE A 30 5.38 -2.28 3.08
CA PHE A 30 4.41 -3.38 3.17
C PHE A 30 4.46 -4.40 2.02
N ILE A 31 5.59 -4.48 1.30
CA ILE A 31 5.81 -5.45 0.22
C ILE A 31 6.81 -6.51 0.67
N ALA A 32 6.47 -7.78 0.50
CA ALA A 32 7.35 -8.89 0.82
C ALA A 32 8.66 -8.80 0.01
N GLY A 33 9.80 -8.94 0.70
CA GLY A 33 11.12 -8.84 0.08
C GLY A 33 11.63 -7.41 -0.13
N LYS A 34 10.85 -6.38 0.21
CA LYS A 34 11.30 -4.98 0.21
C LYS A 34 11.37 -4.43 1.63
N SER A 35 12.24 -3.46 1.83
CA SER A 35 12.49 -2.83 3.13
C SER A 35 12.76 -1.34 2.95
N THR A 36 12.90 -0.64 4.07
CA THR A 36 13.39 0.75 4.07
C THR A 36 14.80 0.84 3.50
N THR A 37 15.64 -0.17 3.73
CA THR A 37 16.98 -0.25 3.14
C THR A 37 16.91 -0.35 1.63
N THR A 38 16.06 -1.22 1.06
CA THR A 38 15.96 -1.31 -0.40
C THR A 38 15.42 -0.03 -1.01
N ALA A 39 14.52 0.68 -0.33
CA ALA A 39 14.03 1.99 -0.79
C ALA A 39 15.15 3.05 -0.85
N ILE A 40 16.03 3.05 0.15
CA ILE A 40 17.17 3.99 0.20
C ILE A 40 18.19 3.64 -0.89
N VAL A 41 18.49 2.35 -1.09
CA VAL A 41 19.39 1.91 -2.16
C VAL A 41 18.86 2.35 -3.53
N ASP A 42 17.60 2.04 -3.85
CA ASP A 42 16.93 2.47 -5.08
C ASP A 42 16.99 3.99 -5.29
N LEU A 43 16.80 4.77 -4.23
CA LEU A 43 16.88 6.23 -4.28
C LEU A 43 18.31 6.71 -4.55
N VAL A 44 19.30 6.14 -3.87
CA VAL A 44 20.71 6.54 -4.03
C VAL A 44 21.21 6.22 -5.43
N GLU A 45 20.89 5.04 -5.96
CA GLU A 45 21.21 4.66 -7.35
C GLU A 45 20.62 5.67 -8.34
N TYR A 46 19.32 6.00 -8.19
CA TYR A 46 18.67 7.02 -9.02
C TYR A 46 19.36 8.39 -8.95
N LEU A 47 19.82 8.79 -7.76
CA LEU A 47 20.54 10.06 -7.58
C LEU A 47 21.90 10.04 -8.28
N ILE A 48 22.67 8.97 -8.12
CA ILE A 48 23.99 8.82 -8.75
C ILE A 48 23.87 8.89 -10.27
N ASP A 49 22.98 8.08 -10.86
CA ASP A 49 22.79 8.02 -12.31
C ASP A 49 22.46 9.40 -12.91
N ASN A 50 21.62 10.18 -12.23
CA ASN A 50 21.23 11.51 -12.69
C ASN A 50 22.33 12.57 -12.48
N LEU A 51 23.13 12.43 -11.42
CA LEU A 51 24.27 13.33 -11.19
C LEU A 51 25.37 13.11 -12.23
N GLU A 52 25.63 11.86 -12.62
CA GLU A 52 26.66 11.52 -13.62
C GLU A 52 26.37 12.12 -15.00
N ILE A 53 25.09 12.18 -15.40
CA ILE A 53 24.67 12.81 -16.67
C ILE A 53 24.51 14.34 -16.57
N GLY A 54 24.79 14.93 -15.41
CA GLY A 54 24.75 16.38 -15.18
C GLY A 54 23.35 16.95 -14.90
N ASN A 55 22.36 16.12 -14.55
CA ASN A 55 21.03 16.61 -14.19
C ASN A 55 21.03 17.24 -12.80
N THR A 56 20.21 18.28 -12.63
CA THR A 56 19.90 18.83 -11.31
C THR A 56 18.67 18.11 -10.74
N ILE A 57 18.78 17.62 -9.51
CA ILE A 57 17.74 16.82 -8.86
C ILE A 57 17.19 17.59 -7.65
N THR A 58 15.89 17.48 -7.40
CA THR A 58 15.24 18.03 -6.20
C THR A 58 14.36 16.95 -5.59
N SER A 59 14.45 16.75 -4.28
CA SER A 59 13.62 15.80 -3.54
C SER A 59 12.57 16.50 -2.69
N LEU A 60 11.37 15.91 -2.64
CA LEU A 60 10.28 16.32 -1.77
C LEU A 60 9.91 15.15 -0.87
N TYR A 61 9.96 15.37 0.44
CA TYR A 61 9.58 14.37 1.44
C TYR A 61 8.23 14.75 2.04
N LEU A 62 7.26 13.85 1.94
CA LEU A 62 5.90 14.03 2.46
C LEU A 62 5.66 13.04 3.58
N ASP A 63 5.18 13.54 4.73
CA ASP A 63 4.72 12.70 5.83
C ASP A 63 3.26 13.03 6.16
N LEU A 64 2.44 11.98 6.28
CA LEU A 64 1.01 12.12 6.53
C LEU A 64 0.72 11.94 8.02
N SER A 65 0.37 13.03 8.69
CA SER A 65 -0.05 13.00 10.10
C SER A 65 -1.27 12.11 10.29
N LYS A 66 -1.18 11.16 11.23
CA LYS A 66 -2.28 10.24 11.60
C LYS A 66 -2.93 9.55 10.38
N ALA A 67 -2.11 9.11 9.43
CA ALA A 67 -2.57 8.55 8.16
C ALA A 67 -3.72 7.55 8.29
N PHE A 68 -3.69 6.64 9.27
CA PHE A 68 -4.75 5.65 9.46
C PHE A 68 -6.01 6.22 10.13
N ASP A 69 -5.90 7.21 11.02
CA ASP A 69 -7.04 7.83 11.69
C ASP A 69 -7.82 8.75 10.73
N CYS A 70 -7.11 9.35 9.76
CA CYS A 70 -7.68 10.26 8.77
C CYS A 70 -8.40 9.53 7.62
N LEU A 71 -8.28 8.20 7.52
CA LEU A 71 -8.88 7.43 6.43
C LEU A 71 -10.31 7.00 6.77
N GLY A 72 -11.27 7.61 6.08
CA GLY A 72 -12.67 7.17 6.15
C GLY A 72 -12.88 5.79 5.53
N HIS A 73 -13.56 4.89 6.25
CA HIS A 73 -13.80 3.51 5.80
C HIS A 73 -14.51 3.43 4.44
N ASP A 74 -15.45 4.34 4.19
CA ASP A 74 -16.22 4.37 2.94
C ASP A 74 -15.36 4.85 1.75
N LEU A 75 -14.36 5.70 2.02
CA LEU A 75 -13.38 6.13 1.02
C LEU A 75 -12.45 4.97 0.64
N ILE A 76 -11.97 4.21 1.62
CA ILE A 76 -11.15 3.01 1.38
C ILE A 76 -11.93 2.01 0.53
N LEU A 77 -13.18 1.69 0.91
CA LEU A 77 -14.01 0.74 0.17
C LEU A 77 -14.29 1.19 -1.27
N THR A 78 -14.57 2.48 -1.46
CA THR A 78 -14.74 3.07 -2.80
C THR A 78 -13.46 2.93 -3.62
N LYS A 79 -12.30 3.22 -3.02
CA LYS A 79 -11.01 3.12 -3.70
C LYS A 79 -10.67 1.68 -4.08
N LEU A 80 -10.87 0.71 -3.16
CA LEU A 80 -10.67 -0.71 -3.44
C LEU A 80 -11.60 -1.19 -4.57
N LYS A 81 -12.87 -0.75 -4.59
CA LYS A 81 -13.80 -1.07 -5.67
C LYS A 81 -13.35 -0.50 -7.01
N ASN A 82 -12.87 0.75 -7.03
CA ASN A 82 -12.37 1.39 -8.25
C ASN A 82 -11.08 0.75 -8.77
N LEU A 83 -10.30 0.13 -7.89
CA LEU A 83 -9.10 -0.66 -8.22
C LEU A 83 -9.43 -2.07 -8.75
N GLY A 84 -10.71 -2.39 -8.96
CA GLY A 84 -11.13 -3.70 -9.49
C GLY A 84 -11.11 -4.82 -8.46
N ILE A 85 -11.00 -4.50 -7.16
CA ILE A 85 -10.96 -5.53 -6.12
C ILE A 85 -12.35 -6.17 -5.95
N GLN A 86 -12.39 -7.50 -6.05
CA GLN A 86 -13.63 -8.27 -6.07
C GLN A 86 -14.51 -8.05 -4.82
N GLN A 87 -15.80 -8.36 -4.95
CA GLN A 87 -16.81 -8.20 -3.89
C GLN A 87 -16.49 -9.02 -2.63
N THR A 88 -15.76 -10.13 -2.75
CA THR A 88 -15.45 -11.02 -1.63
C THR A 88 -14.48 -10.40 -0.62
N PRO A 89 -13.28 -9.89 -0.99
CA PRO A 89 -12.46 -9.08 -0.09
C PRO A 89 -13.20 -7.85 0.47
N LEU A 90 -13.99 -7.17 -0.36
CA LEU A 90 -14.77 -5.99 0.04
C LEU A 90 -15.83 -6.30 1.11
N SER A 91 -16.47 -7.47 1.06
CA SER A 91 -17.49 -7.86 2.03
C SER A 91 -16.87 -8.17 3.40
N TYR A 92 -15.69 -8.81 3.44
CA TYR A 92 -14.93 -9.03 4.68
C TYR A 92 -14.44 -7.71 5.32
N CYS A 93 -14.01 -6.72 4.53
CA CYS A 93 -13.69 -5.38 5.03
C CYS A 93 -14.89 -4.69 5.70
N LYS A 94 -16.12 -4.96 5.24
CA LYS A 94 -17.36 -4.45 5.87
C LYS A 94 -17.71 -5.22 7.14
N LEU A 95 -17.44 -6.52 7.19
CA LEU A 95 -17.66 -7.38 8.37
C LEU A 95 -16.75 -7.00 9.55
N SER A 96 -15.50 -6.59 9.30
CA SER A 96 -14.60 -6.09 10.35
C SER A 96 -15.19 -4.90 11.14
N ARG A 97 -16.05 -4.08 10.50
CA ARG A 97 -16.80 -2.99 11.16
C ARG A 97 -17.81 -3.49 12.20
N ARG A 98 -18.36 -4.71 12.03
CA ARG A 98 -19.39 -5.28 12.92
C ARG A 98 -18.83 -5.94 14.18
N THR A 99 -17.54 -6.29 14.20
CA THR A 99 -16.93 -6.99 15.36
C THR A 99 -16.41 -6.02 16.42
N ILE A 100 -16.38 -4.71 16.16
CA ILE A 100 -15.90 -3.67 17.11
C ILE A 100 -17.06 -2.90 17.78
N THR A 101 -18.32 -3.21 17.43
CA THR A 101 -19.52 -2.58 18.03
C THR A 101 -20.42 -3.59 18.77
N ASN A 102 -19.85 -4.55 19.48
CA ASN A 102 -20.53 -5.32 20.54
C ASN A 102 -19.55 -5.61 21.68
#